data_AF-A0A0G1Y0Q2-F1
#
_entry.id   AF-A0A0G1Y0Q2-F1
#
_cell.length_a   1.000
_cell.length_b   1.000
_cell.length_c   1.000
_cell.angle_alpha   90.00
_cell.angle_beta   90.00
_cell.angle_gamma   90.00
#
_symmetry.space_group_name_H-M   'P 1'
#
loop_
_entity.id
_entity.type
_entity.pdbx_description
1 polymer ?
#
loop_
_entity_poly.entity_id
_entity_poly.type
_entity_poly.pdbx_seq_one_letter_code
_entity_poly.pdbx_strand_id
1 'polypeptide(L)'
;MALTTLTAGELYDEIADLARDQGVSDKERWLELVEEVMDSHLSLGEMDLDDDTEGMKEILSGRWVSYKKELAEEQGEESAAAILEDEDEEDKKDKDDDDMGDGENDVV
;
A
#
# COMPACT_ATOMS: atom_id res chain seq x y z
N MET A 1 -22.40 18.40 -24.06
CA MET A 1 -21.55 17.21 -24.25
C MET A 1 -21.20 16.74 -22.84
N ALA A 2 -21.36 15.45 -22.55
CA ALA A 2 -21.19 14.95 -21.20
C ALA A 2 -19.72 15.12 -20.80
N LEU A 3 -19.46 16.01 -19.84
CA LEU A 3 -18.22 16.05 -19.07
C LEU A 3 -18.27 14.80 -18.19
N THR A 4 -17.88 13.65 -18.71
CA THR A 4 -17.61 12.48 -17.87
C THR A 4 -16.21 12.67 -17.32
N THR A 5 -16.07 13.63 -16.39
CA THR A 5 -14.85 13.77 -15.59
C THR A 5 -14.70 12.45 -14.85
N LEU A 6 -13.72 11.64 -15.27
CA LEU A 6 -13.46 10.33 -14.67
C LEU A 6 -13.17 10.52 -13.19
N THR A 7 -13.93 9.84 -12.35
CA THR A 7 -13.71 9.89 -10.90
C THR A 7 -12.58 8.95 -10.50
N ALA A 8 -11.94 9.21 -9.35
CA ALA A 8 -10.94 8.31 -8.77
C ALA A 8 -11.47 6.88 -8.52
N GLY A 9 -12.80 6.69 -8.47
CA GLY A 9 -13.41 5.37 -8.41
C GLY A 9 -13.36 4.63 -9.74
N GLU A 10 -13.68 5.31 -10.84
CA GLU A 10 -13.66 4.76 -12.20
C GLU A 10 -12.23 4.45 -12.64
N LEU A 11 -11.30 5.37 -12.38
CA LEU A 11 -9.87 5.16 -12.64
C LEU A 11 -9.33 3.96 -11.84
N TYR A 12 -9.75 3.82 -10.57
CA TYR A 12 -9.34 2.65 -9.77
C TYR A 12 -9.84 1.33 -10.35
N ASP A 13 -11.10 1.28 -10.78
CA ASP A 13 -11.69 0.07 -11.36
C ASP A 13 -10.94 -0.37 -12.61
N GLU A 14 -10.64 0.59 -13.51
CA GLU A 14 -9.83 0.34 -14.70
C GLU A 14 -8.40 -0.12 -14.37
N ILE A 15 -7.72 0.58 -13.47
CA ILE A 15 -6.35 0.22 -13.06
C ILE A 15 -6.33 -1.16 -12.39
N ALA A 16 -7.32 -1.47 -11.55
CA ALA A 16 -7.42 -2.76 -10.89
C ALA A 16 -7.73 -3.91 -11.86
N ASP A 17 -8.55 -3.67 -12.88
CA ASP A 17 -8.80 -4.64 -13.95
C ASP A 17 -7.54 -4.89 -14.79
N LEU A 18 -6.87 -3.81 -15.22
CA LEU A 18 -5.59 -3.88 -15.96
C LEU A 18 -4.48 -4.55 -15.14
N ALA A 19 -4.42 -4.28 -13.84
CA ALA A 19 -3.46 -4.90 -12.93
C ALA A 19 -3.72 -6.40 -12.80
N ARG A 20 -4.99 -6.84 -12.73
CA ARG A 20 -5.35 -8.27 -12.70
C ARG A 20 -5.02 -8.95 -14.03
N ASP A 21 -5.35 -8.33 -15.16
CA ASP A 21 -5.08 -8.89 -16.49
C ASP A 21 -3.57 -9.09 -16.72
N GLN A 22 -2.76 -8.12 -16.27
CA GLN A 22 -1.30 -8.18 -16.38
C GLN A 22 -0.62 -8.99 -15.27
N GLY A 23 -1.36 -9.43 -14.26
CA GLY A 23 -0.79 -10.16 -13.11
C GLY A 23 0.12 -9.30 -12.23
N VAL A 24 -0.19 -8.01 -12.09
CA VAL A 24 0.56 -7.07 -11.26
C VAL A 24 0.36 -7.40 -9.78
N SER A 25 1.44 -7.87 -9.16
CA SER A 25 1.56 -8.19 -7.73
C SER A 25 2.43 -7.21 -6.94
N ASP A 26 3.02 -6.23 -7.62
CA ASP A 26 4.07 -5.37 -7.09
C ASP A 26 3.64 -3.91 -7.07
N LYS A 27 4.00 -3.21 -5.99
CA LYS A 27 3.66 -1.79 -5.80
C LYS A 27 4.24 -0.91 -6.91
N GLU A 28 5.46 -1.19 -7.34
CA GLU A 28 6.13 -0.41 -8.40
C GLU A 28 5.33 -0.45 -9.71
N ARG A 29 4.92 -1.66 -10.12
CA ARG A 29 4.10 -1.89 -11.31
C ARG A 29 2.72 -1.26 -11.21
N TRP A 30 2.12 -1.28 -10.02
CA TRP A 30 0.86 -0.57 -9.76
C TRP A 30 1.01 0.94 -9.96
N LEU A 31 2.08 1.53 -9.42
CA LEU A 31 2.34 2.96 -9.57
C LEU A 31 2.57 3.32 -11.04
N GLU A 32 3.35 2.53 -11.78
CA GLU A 32 3.51 2.70 -13.23
C GLU A 32 2.15 2.74 -13.95
N LEU A 33 1.25 1.79 -13.65
CA LEU A 33 -0.10 1.77 -14.25
C LEU A 33 -0.94 2.99 -13.87
N VAL A 34 -0.90 3.42 -12.61
CA VAL A 34 -1.60 4.62 -12.16
C VAL A 34 -1.12 5.83 -12.96
N GLU A 35 0.19 5.96 -13.18
CA GLU A 35 0.75 7.08 -13.93
C GLU A 35 0.40 7.01 -15.42
N GLU A 36 0.49 5.83 -16.04
CA GLU A 36 0.17 5.64 -17.46
C GLU A 36 -1.31 5.93 -17.75
N VAL A 37 -2.23 5.41 -16.92
CA VAL A 37 -3.67 5.63 -17.09
C VAL A 37 -4.03 7.10 -16.89
N MET A 38 -3.48 7.74 -15.85
CA MET A 38 -3.68 9.17 -15.60
C MET A 38 -3.16 10.05 -16.75
N ASP A 39 -1.94 9.79 -17.23
CA ASP A 39 -1.35 10.54 -18.35
C ASP A 39 -2.13 10.33 -19.65
N SER A 40 -2.60 9.10 -19.89
CA SER A 40 -3.44 8.77 -21.04
C SER A 40 -4.75 9.58 -21.04
N HIS A 41 -5.51 9.59 -19.93
CA HIS A 41 -6.75 10.36 -19.85
C HIS A 41 -6.53 11.87 -19.93
N LEU A 42 -5.43 12.37 -19.35
CA LEU A 42 -5.03 13.76 -19.46
C LEU A 42 -4.72 14.13 -20.93
N SER A 43 -3.98 13.28 -21.63
CA SER A 43 -3.62 13.44 -23.04
C SER A 43 -4.82 13.35 -23.98
N LEU A 44 -5.80 12.50 -23.66
CA LEU A 44 -7.06 12.36 -24.37
C LEU A 44 -8.03 13.54 -24.11
N GLY A 45 -7.73 14.40 -23.13
CA GLY A 45 -8.59 15.52 -22.74
C GLY A 45 -9.85 15.08 -21.99
N GLU A 46 -9.82 13.89 -21.40
CA GLU A 46 -10.87 13.38 -20.51
C GLU A 46 -10.70 13.87 -19.07
N MET A 47 -9.51 14.42 -18.77
CA MET A 47 -9.15 15.04 -17.51
C MET A 47 -8.68 16.48 -17.74
N ASP A 48 -9.10 17.41 -16.88
CA ASP A 48 -8.64 18.80 -16.94
C ASP A 48 -7.26 18.94 -16.28
N LEU A 49 -6.38 19.75 -16.88
CA LEU A 49 -5.06 20.09 -16.31
C LEU A 49 -5.16 20.93 -15.02
N ASP A 50 -6.31 21.56 -14.79
CA ASP A 50 -6.61 22.31 -13.57
C ASP A 50 -7.14 21.41 -12.44
N ASP A 51 -7.45 20.14 -12.76
CA ASP A 51 -7.88 19.14 -11.79
C ASP A 51 -6.67 18.65 -10.97
N ASP A 52 -6.92 18.23 -9.72
CA ASP A 52 -5.88 17.86 -8.76
C ASP A 52 -5.31 16.47 -9.08
N THR A 53 -4.60 16.38 -10.21
CA THR A 53 -4.04 15.13 -10.74
C THR A 53 -3.05 14.48 -9.77
N GLU A 54 -2.28 15.28 -9.03
CA GLU A 54 -1.38 14.80 -7.97
C GLU A 54 -2.16 14.13 -6.83
N GLY A 55 -3.21 14.76 -6.28
CA GLY A 55 -4.01 14.14 -5.24
C GLY A 55 -4.79 12.92 -5.73
N MET A 56 -5.21 12.89 -6.99
CA MET A 56 -5.80 11.66 -7.56
C MET A 56 -4.78 10.52 -7.63
N LYS A 57 -3.53 10.79 -8.04
CA LYS A 57 -2.45 9.80 -8.00
C LYS A 57 -2.20 9.32 -6.57
N GLU A 58 -2.19 10.20 -5.57
CA GLU A 58 -2.03 9.81 -4.16
C GLU A 58 -3.18 8.91 -3.67
N ILE A 59 -4.42 9.25 -4.02
CA ILE A 59 -5.61 8.44 -3.68
C ILE A 59 -5.51 7.05 -4.30
N LEU A 60 -5.19 6.96 -5.60
CA LEU A 60 -5.06 5.69 -6.33
C LEU A 60 -3.87 4.85 -5.84
N SER A 61 -2.75 5.51 -5.52
CA SER A 61 -1.57 4.86 -4.93
C SER A 61 -1.86 4.31 -3.54
N GLY A 62 -2.64 5.01 -2.73
CA GLY A 62 -3.09 4.54 -1.42
C GLY A 62 -4.02 3.33 -1.50
N ARG A 63 -4.79 3.21 -2.59
CA ARG A 63 -5.66 2.05 -2.83
C ARG A 63 -4.91 0.76 -3.19
N TRP A 64 -3.60 0.83 -3.49
CA TRP A 64 -2.75 -0.35 -3.66
C TRP A 64 -2.89 -1.35 -2.51
N VAL A 65 -2.94 -0.86 -1.26
CA VAL A 65 -3.05 -1.73 -0.08
C VAL A 65 -4.37 -2.52 -0.10
N SER A 66 -5.44 -1.88 -0.58
CA SER A 66 -6.74 -2.54 -0.73
C SER A 66 -6.68 -3.58 -1.84
N TYR A 67 -6.17 -3.21 -3.01
CA TYR A 67 -5.97 -4.13 -4.14
C TYR A 67 -5.10 -5.33 -3.78
N LYS A 68 -3.95 -5.12 -3.13
CA LYS A 68 -3.05 -6.21 -2.68
C LYS A 68 -3.75 -7.16 -1.72
N LYS A 69 -4.58 -6.62 -0.82
CA LYS A 69 -5.36 -7.41 0.11
C LYS A 69 -6.41 -8.24 -0.63
N GLU A 70 -7.16 -7.63 -1.54
CA GLU A 70 -8.14 -8.31 -2.39
C GLU A 70 -7.48 -9.41 -3.24
N LEU A 71 -6.33 -9.11 -3.86
CA LEU A 71 -5.55 -10.05 -4.65
C LEU A 71 -5.05 -11.24 -3.81
N ALA A 72 -4.63 -11.00 -2.57
CA ALA A 72 -4.22 -12.05 -1.64
C ALA A 72 -5.42 -12.91 -1.16
N GLU A 73 -6.59 -12.31 -0.95
CA GLU A 73 -7.83 -13.02 -0.64
C GLU A 73 -8.31 -13.87 -1.84
N GLU A 74 -8.22 -13.34 -3.07
CA GLU A 74 -8.58 -14.06 -4.31
C GLU A 74 -7.61 -15.21 -4.64
N GLN A 75 -6.31 -15.07 -4.37
CA GLN A 75 -5.30 -16.10 -4.63
C GLN A 75 -5.20 -17.19 -3.55
N GLY A 76 -5.91 -17.05 -2.43
CA GLY A 76 -6.16 -18.15 -1.50
C GLY A 76 -5.33 -18.11 -0.20
N GLU A 77 -6.04 -18.43 0.88
CA GLU A 77 -5.66 -18.54 2.30
C GLU A 77 -4.38 -19.32 2.67
N GLU A 78 -3.57 -19.80 1.73
CA GLU A 78 -2.37 -20.61 2.04
C GLU A 78 -1.04 -19.84 1.94
N SER A 79 -1.02 -18.60 1.44
CA SER A 79 0.22 -17.80 1.30
C SER A 79 0.18 -16.39 1.93
N ALA A 80 -0.97 -15.95 2.46
CA ALA A 80 -1.14 -14.59 3.00
C ALA A 80 -0.35 -14.30 4.29
N ALA A 81 0.03 -15.32 5.07
CA ALA A 81 0.78 -15.13 6.32
C ALA A 81 2.22 -14.64 6.09
N ALA A 82 2.85 -14.96 4.94
CA ALA A 82 4.27 -14.70 4.74
C ALA A 82 4.61 -13.25 4.34
N ILE A 83 3.64 -12.45 3.90
CA ILE A 83 3.91 -11.11 3.35
C ILE A 83 3.76 -9.99 4.40
N LEU A 84 3.19 -10.27 5.56
CA LEU A 84 2.94 -9.28 6.63
C LEU A 84 3.91 -9.38 7.82
N GLU A 85 4.79 -10.39 7.88
CA GLU A 85 5.71 -10.59 9.02
C GLU A 85 7.11 -9.97 8.86
N ASP A 86 7.48 -9.39 7.70
CA ASP A 86 8.88 -8.98 7.44
C ASP A 86 9.23 -7.51 7.80
N GLU A 87 8.31 -6.72 8.37
CA GLU A 87 8.53 -5.27 8.63
C GLU A 87 8.46 -4.83 10.11
N ASP A 88 8.77 -5.71 11.09
CA ASP A 88 8.99 -5.26 12.48
C ASP A 88 10.06 -6.10 13.22
N GLU A 89 11.27 -6.18 12.66
CA GLU A 89 12.46 -6.59 13.42
C GLU A 89 13.59 -5.56 13.26
N GLU A 90 13.49 -4.43 13.96
CA GLU A 90 14.66 -3.59 14.27
C GLU A 90 14.80 -3.32 15.78
N ASP A 91 15.63 -4.16 16.41
CA ASP A 91 16.83 -3.72 17.14
C ASP A 91 16.67 -2.84 18.40
N LYS A 92 16.88 -3.47 19.57
CA LYS A 92 17.99 -3.17 20.52
C LYS A 92 17.94 -4.16 21.69
N LYS A 93 18.80 -5.18 21.70
CA LYS A 93 20.19 -5.16 22.20
C LYS A 93 20.26 -5.08 23.73
N ASP A 94 20.64 -6.23 24.29
CA ASP A 94 21.36 -6.49 25.53
C ASP A 94 21.61 -5.31 26.48
N LYS A 95 21.13 -5.47 27.72
CA LYS A 95 22.05 -5.41 28.87
C LYS A 95 21.48 -6.20 30.04
N ASP A 96 21.88 -7.47 30.11
CA ASP A 96 22.17 -8.11 31.39
C ASP A 96 23.07 -7.17 32.20
N ASP A 97 22.55 -6.66 33.31
CA ASP A 97 23.36 -6.31 34.46
C ASP A 97 22.69 -7.00 35.65
N ASP A 98 23.17 -8.22 35.85
CA ASP A 98 23.25 -8.94 37.10
C ASP A 98 23.64 -7.98 38.23
N ASP A 99 22.72 -7.69 39.15
CA ASP A 99 23.08 -7.41 40.53
C ASP A 99 22.24 -8.32 41.43
N MET A 100 22.90 -9.40 41.82
CA MET A 100 22.44 -10.40 42.76
C MET A 100 22.13 -9.80 44.13
N GLY A 101 21.40 -10.58 44.94
CA GLY A 101 20.99 -10.27 46.31
C GLY A 101 22.10 -9.75 47.23
N ASP A 102 21.73 -9.17 48.37
CA ASP A 102 21.47 -10.02 49.53
C ASP A 102 20.59 -9.27 50.54
N GLY A 103 19.69 -10.01 51.20
CA GLY A 103 18.90 -9.49 52.30
C GLY A 103 19.61 -9.69 53.63
N GLU A 104 19.60 -8.69 54.51
CA GLU A 104 19.82 -8.79 55.96
C GLU A 104 19.19 -7.51 56.57
N ASN A 105 18.02 -7.54 57.20
CA ASN A 105 17.83 -7.71 58.64
C ASN A 105 18.98 -7.13 59.51
N ASP A 106 18.84 -5.92 60.06
CA ASP A 106 19.04 -5.69 61.51
C ASP A 106 18.58 -4.28 61.99
N VAL A 107 18.24 -4.29 63.28
CA VAL A 107 17.82 -3.28 64.27
C VAL A 107 18.26 -1.80 64.10
N VAL A 108 17.36 -0.86 64.45
CA VAL A 108 17.46 0.11 65.58
C VAL A 108 16.13 0.80 65.86
#